data_AF-A0A925FPY3-F1
#
_entry.id   AF-A0A925FPY3-F1
#
_cell.length_a   1.000
_cell.length_b   1.000
_cell.length_c   1.000
_cell.angle_alpha   90.00
_cell.angle_beta   90.00
_cell.angle_gamma   90.00
#
_symmetry.space_group_name_H-M   'P 1'
#
loop_
_entity.id
_entity.type
_entity.pdbx_description
1 polymer ?
#
loop_
_entity_poly.entity_id
_entity_poly.type
_entity_poly.pdbx_seq_one_letter_code
_entity_poly.pdbx_strand_id
1 'polypeptide(L)'
;MSEITETAGKKRFKIETSALRAYTLLGALLFIFVFFHYATSPNTPEFWSIGQHISHFFGGIFKPFTDLLSGSNFVSRIIKEISDAMFGSEAASSWILEGIFMKPRNLSNLMTQMSVTAILAVGMLMVIVSGNIDLSVGSVLGFAGGIAAFSLTTLEYGVPVSILLAIAVGTAIGVFHGTLTAYLNIPAFIVTLGGLLAWRGAVKWLLGGTTIPISTDSFKMIGQGNLPLNYGWMLAAAAILFVLFMAY
;
A
#
# COMPACT_ATOMS: atom_id res chain seq x y z
N MET A 1 -5.02 59.70 -3.45
CA MET A 1 -6.24 58.92 -3.70
C MET A 1 -6.16 58.40 -5.12
N SER A 2 -5.41 57.32 -5.33
CA SER A 2 -5.16 56.73 -6.65
C SER A 2 -5.02 55.21 -6.51
N GLU A 3 -6.10 54.54 -6.90
CA GLU A 3 -6.12 53.43 -7.85
C GLU A 3 -5.52 52.04 -7.49
N ILE A 4 -6.32 51.02 -7.84
CA ILE A 4 -5.99 49.61 -8.16
C ILE A 4 -5.71 48.65 -6.99
N THR A 5 -6.69 47.82 -6.62
CA THR A 5 -6.49 46.35 -6.64
C THR A 5 -7.82 45.59 -6.70
N GLU A 6 -8.20 45.26 -7.93
CA GLU A 6 -9.17 44.22 -8.26
C GLU A 6 -8.61 42.86 -7.81
N THR A 7 -9.20 42.26 -6.77
CA THR A 7 -8.83 40.92 -6.30
C THR A 7 -9.36 39.87 -7.26
N ALA A 8 -8.55 39.51 -8.26
CA ALA A 8 -8.78 38.39 -9.16
C ALA A 8 -8.93 37.08 -8.35
N GLY A 9 -10.11 36.47 -8.44
CA GLY A 9 -10.43 35.20 -7.78
C GLY A 9 -9.54 34.06 -8.27
N LYS A 10 -8.65 33.55 -7.40
CA LYS A 10 -7.97 32.26 -7.59
C LYS A 10 -9.01 31.13 -7.50
N LYS A 11 -9.53 30.67 -8.64
CA LYS A 11 -10.23 29.38 -8.71
C LYS A 11 -9.21 28.26 -8.41
N ARG A 12 -9.27 27.68 -7.19
CA ARG A 12 -8.51 26.48 -6.83
C ARG A 12 -8.97 25.32 -7.71
N PHE A 13 -8.11 24.88 -8.63
CA PHE A 13 -8.32 23.68 -9.42
C PHE A 13 -8.31 22.46 -8.49
N LYS A 14 -9.46 21.79 -8.36
CA LYS A 14 -9.66 20.66 -7.45
C LYS A 14 -9.53 19.37 -8.26
N ILE A 15 -8.36 18.74 -8.23
CA ILE A 15 -8.14 17.45 -8.90
C ILE A 15 -8.95 16.39 -8.14
N GLU A 16 -9.76 15.62 -8.85
CA GLU A 16 -10.50 14.53 -8.24
C GLU A 16 -9.55 13.43 -7.76
N THR A 17 -9.73 12.99 -6.52
CA THR A 17 -8.90 11.96 -5.88
C THR A 17 -9.01 10.60 -6.58
N SER A 18 -10.08 10.36 -7.33
CA SER A 18 -10.27 9.22 -8.23
C SER A 18 -9.25 9.22 -9.37
N ALA A 19 -9.03 10.38 -10.00
CA ALA A 19 -8.09 10.55 -11.09
C ALA A 19 -6.66 10.30 -10.61
N LEU A 20 -6.27 10.90 -9.48
CA LEU A 20 -4.93 10.74 -8.91
C LEU A 20 -4.61 9.26 -8.60
N ARG A 21 -5.58 8.52 -8.04
CA ARG A 21 -5.45 7.08 -7.76
C ARG A 21 -5.30 6.26 -9.05
N ALA A 22 -6.08 6.58 -10.08
CA ALA A 22 -6.00 5.90 -11.38
C ALA A 22 -4.62 6.10 -12.03
N TYR A 23 -4.07 7.31 -11.97
CA TYR A 23 -2.73 7.60 -12.51
C TYR A 23 -1.61 6.89 -11.75
N THR A 24 -1.67 6.85 -10.41
CA THR A 24 -0.68 6.10 -9.62
C THR A 24 -0.72 4.59 -9.91
N LEU A 25 -1.92 4.04 -10.16
CA LEU A 25 -2.09 2.62 -10.52
C LEU A 25 -1.57 2.31 -11.92
N LEU A 26 -1.84 3.18 -12.89
CA LEU A 26 -1.32 3.04 -14.26
C LEU A 26 0.21 3.10 -14.29
N GLY A 27 0.82 4.02 -13.52
CA GLY A 27 2.28 4.10 -13.40
C GLY A 27 2.90 2.83 -12.80
N ALA A 28 2.29 2.29 -11.75
CA ALA A 28 2.76 1.04 -11.13
C ALA A 28 2.62 -0.17 -12.08
N LEU A 29 1.50 -0.27 -12.81
CA LEU A 29 1.28 -1.32 -13.83
C LEU A 29 2.32 -1.24 -14.96
N LEU A 30 2.66 -0.03 -15.41
CA LEU A 30 3.67 0.17 -16.44
C LEU A 30 5.04 -0.30 -15.98
N PHE A 31 5.41 0.05 -14.74
CA PHE A 31 6.67 -0.37 -14.13
C PHE A 31 6.77 -1.89 -14.00
N ILE A 32 5.70 -2.54 -13.52
CA ILE A 32 5.63 -4.00 -13.36
C ILE A 32 5.73 -4.69 -14.73
N PHE A 33 5.01 -4.20 -15.75
CA PHE A 33 5.07 -4.76 -17.10
C PHE A 33 6.49 -4.68 -17.70
N VAL A 34 7.14 -3.52 -17.59
CA VAL A 34 8.51 -3.31 -18.08
C VAL A 34 9.50 -4.21 -17.35
N PHE A 35 9.38 -4.34 -16.03
CA PHE A 35 10.23 -5.21 -15.22
C PHE A 35 10.09 -6.69 -15.61
N PHE A 36 8.87 -7.22 -15.74
CA PHE A 36 8.64 -8.63 -16.06
C PHE A 36 9.01 -8.98 -17.50
N HIS A 37 8.74 -8.10 -18.47
CA HIS A 37 9.08 -8.32 -19.87
C HIS A 37 10.60 -8.45 -20.08
N TYR A 38 11.40 -7.74 -19.27
CA TYR A 38 12.86 -7.76 -19.36
C TYR A 38 13.54 -8.81 -18.47
N ALA A 39 12.96 -9.13 -17.31
CA ALA A 39 13.53 -10.15 -16.42
C ALA A 39 13.41 -11.59 -16.98
N THR A 40 12.60 -11.82 -18.02
CA THR A 40 12.26 -13.18 -18.52
C THR A 40 12.68 -13.49 -19.97
N SER A 41 13.22 -12.55 -20.74
CA SER A 41 13.65 -12.81 -22.13
C SER A 41 15.15 -12.54 -22.34
N PRO A 42 16.00 -13.58 -22.43
CA PRO A 42 17.44 -13.43 -22.60
C PRO A 42 17.90 -13.13 -24.04
N ASN A 43 16.99 -13.05 -25.03
CA ASN A 43 17.34 -13.03 -26.46
C ASN A 43 16.64 -11.94 -27.29
N THR A 44 16.70 -10.67 -26.87
CA THR A 44 16.37 -9.55 -27.77
C THR A 44 17.50 -8.51 -27.85
N PRO A 45 17.86 -8.03 -29.06
CA PRO A 45 18.93 -7.05 -29.23
C PRO A 45 18.53 -5.67 -28.67
N GLU A 46 19.42 -5.13 -27.84
CA GLU A 46 19.58 -3.74 -27.40
C GLU A 46 18.38 -3.05 -26.72
N PHE A 47 18.50 -2.96 -25.38
CA PHE A 47 17.76 -2.08 -24.45
C PHE A 47 17.43 -0.66 -24.99
N TRP A 48 18.29 -0.13 -25.86
CA TRP A 48 18.21 1.23 -26.41
C TRP A 48 17.16 1.42 -27.53
N SER A 49 16.75 0.36 -28.24
CA SER A 49 15.72 0.42 -29.30
C SER A 49 14.30 0.58 -28.75
N ILE A 50 14.03 -0.05 -27.61
CA ILE A 50 12.73 0.00 -26.92
C ILE A 50 12.47 1.39 -26.34
N GLY A 51 13.51 2.10 -25.89
CA GLY A 51 13.41 3.49 -25.43
C GLY A 51 12.85 4.42 -26.52
N GLN A 52 13.19 4.19 -27.79
CA GLN A 52 12.71 5.03 -28.90
C GLN A 52 11.24 4.81 -29.21
N HIS A 53 10.77 3.55 -29.30
CA HIS A 53 9.35 3.26 -29.53
C HIS A 53 8.45 3.68 -28.36
N ILE A 54 8.91 3.49 -27.12
CA ILE A 54 8.23 3.96 -25.91
C ILE A 54 8.17 5.50 -25.92
N SER A 55 9.29 6.18 -26.21
CA SER A 55 9.32 7.65 -26.29
C SER A 55 8.42 8.21 -27.39
N HIS A 56 8.25 7.54 -28.53
CA HIS A 56 7.38 7.98 -29.62
C HIS A 56 5.88 7.77 -29.30
N PHE A 57 5.54 6.62 -28.71
CA PHE A 57 4.17 6.29 -28.29
C PHE A 57 3.69 7.20 -27.14
N PHE A 58 4.49 7.31 -26.07
CA PHE A 58 4.18 8.18 -24.94
C PHE A 58 4.38 9.66 -25.27
N GLY A 59 5.32 9.98 -26.15
CA GLY A 59 5.52 11.34 -26.66
C GLY A 59 4.27 11.87 -27.35
N GLY A 60 3.54 11.06 -28.13
CA GLY A 60 2.28 11.46 -28.76
C GLY A 60 1.10 11.55 -27.79
N ILE A 61 0.98 10.60 -26.85
CA ILE A 61 -0.10 10.55 -25.85
C ILE A 61 0.03 11.68 -24.82
N PHE A 62 1.25 11.97 -24.39
CA PHE A 62 1.52 13.03 -23.43
C PHE A 62 1.81 14.38 -24.09
N LYS A 63 2.00 14.49 -25.41
CA LYS A 63 2.24 15.77 -26.09
C LYS A 63 1.27 16.88 -25.70
N PRO A 64 -0.06 16.67 -25.68
CA PRO A 64 -1.01 17.71 -25.30
C PRO A 64 -0.86 18.12 -23.82
N PHE A 65 -0.46 17.17 -22.97
CA PHE A 65 -0.23 17.39 -21.55
C PHE A 65 1.12 18.06 -21.31
N THR A 66 2.18 17.65 -22.00
CA THR A 66 3.49 18.30 -21.94
C THR A 66 3.43 19.69 -22.52
N ASP A 67 2.64 19.94 -23.57
CA ASP A 67 2.44 21.27 -24.15
C ASP A 67 1.61 22.16 -23.19
N LEU A 68 0.67 21.57 -22.41
CA LEU A 68 -0.08 22.23 -21.33
C LEU A 68 0.78 22.51 -20.08
N LEU A 69 1.73 21.61 -19.79
CA LEU A 69 2.66 21.68 -18.66
C LEU A 69 3.91 22.55 -18.97
N SER A 70 4.35 22.60 -20.22
CA SER A 70 5.45 23.43 -20.72
C SER A 70 5.02 24.87 -20.99
N GLY A 71 3.71 25.13 -20.96
CA GLY A 71 3.11 26.46 -20.84
C GLY A 71 3.68 27.16 -19.60
N SER A 72 4.63 28.05 -19.87
CA SER A 72 5.50 28.73 -18.92
C SER A 72 4.79 29.17 -17.64
N ASN A 73 5.41 28.82 -16.52
CA ASN A 73 5.15 29.26 -15.14
C ASN A 73 4.25 28.38 -14.28
N PHE A 74 3.38 27.51 -14.81
CA PHE A 74 2.50 26.72 -13.94
C PHE A 74 3.23 25.54 -13.28
N VAL A 75 3.93 24.73 -14.06
CA VAL A 75 4.64 23.55 -13.56
C VAL A 75 5.85 23.93 -12.73
N SER A 76 6.62 24.92 -13.16
CA SER A 76 7.71 25.44 -12.35
C SER A 76 7.20 26.03 -11.03
N ARG A 77 6.01 26.64 -10.98
CA ARG A 77 5.40 27.12 -9.73
C ARG A 77 4.86 25.99 -8.86
N ILE A 78 4.25 24.95 -9.42
CA ILE A 78 3.82 23.79 -8.62
C ILE A 78 5.02 23.02 -8.08
N ILE A 79 6.02 22.76 -8.91
CA ILE A 79 7.26 22.11 -8.47
C ILE A 79 7.94 22.96 -7.40
N LYS A 80 7.99 24.29 -7.59
CA LYS A 80 8.57 25.20 -6.59
C LYS A 80 7.73 25.30 -5.32
N GLU A 81 6.39 25.39 -5.38
CA GLU A 81 5.53 25.40 -4.19
C GLU A 81 5.59 24.06 -3.42
N ILE A 82 5.61 22.92 -4.13
CA ILE A 82 5.78 21.60 -3.50
C ILE A 82 7.20 21.45 -2.93
N SER A 83 8.23 21.88 -3.67
CA SER A 83 9.62 21.83 -3.24
C SER A 83 9.87 22.75 -2.06
N ASP A 84 9.33 23.96 -2.05
CA ASP A 84 9.47 24.91 -0.94
C ASP A 84 8.64 24.42 0.27
N ALA A 85 7.49 23.80 0.05
CA ALA A 85 6.69 23.19 1.11
C ALA A 85 7.30 21.90 1.68
N MET A 86 8.02 21.10 0.90
CA MET A 86 8.67 19.86 1.37
C MET A 86 10.10 20.07 1.85
N PHE A 87 10.86 20.92 1.17
CA PHE A 87 12.32 21.08 1.31
C PHE A 87 12.76 22.52 1.59
N GLY A 88 11.86 23.50 1.62
CA GLY A 88 12.21 24.87 2.05
C GLY A 88 12.72 24.85 3.48
N SER A 89 13.76 25.62 3.80
CA SER A 89 14.47 25.53 5.10
C SER A 89 13.56 25.71 6.33
N GLU A 90 12.53 26.55 6.23
CA GLU A 90 11.50 26.76 7.28
C GLU A 90 10.47 25.61 7.34
N ALA A 91 10.11 25.07 6.18
CA ALA A 91 9.22 23.91 6.12
C ALA A 91 9.96 22.67 6.63
N ALA A 92 11.15 22.36 6.11
CA ALA A 92 11.99 21.24 6.54
C ALA A 92 12.27 21.27 8.05
N SER A 93 12.58 22.43 8.63
CA SER A 93 12.71 22.57 10.09
C SER A 93 11.37 22.37 10.82
N SER A 94 10.26 22.90 10.31
CA SER A 94 8.93 22.64 10.90
C SER A 94 8.36 21.24 10.64
N TRP A 95 8.84 20.43 9.69
CA TRP A 95 8.46 19.02 9.52
C TRP A 95 9.34 18.09 10.36
N ILE A 96 10.64 18.38 10.43
CA ILE A 96 11.66 17.51 11.03
C ILE A 96 11.86 17.83 12.52
N LEU A 97 11.83 19.10 12.92
CA LEU A 97 12.21 19.55 14.28
C LEU A 97 11.01 19.97 15.13
N GLU A 98 10.02 20.69 14.56
CA GLU A 98 8.85 21.20 15.31
C GLU A 98 7.52 20.56 14.89
N GLY A 99 7.57 19.60 13.96
CA GLY A 99 6.42 19.12 13.21
C GLY A 99 5.59 18.06 13.86
N ILE A 100 4.28 18.10 13.57
CA ILE A 100 3.33 17.04 13.95
C ILE A 100 3.86 15.65 13.53
N PHE A 101 4.59 15.54 12.41
CA PHE A 101 5.05 14.26 11.83
C PHE A 101 6.05 13.48 12.69
N MET A 102 7.09 14.13 13.23
CA MET A 102 8.13 13.49 14.05
C MET A 102 7.71 13.24 15.50
N LYS A 103 6.45 13.51 15.88
CA LYS A 103 5.95 13.19 17.23
C LYS A 103 6.01 11.68 17.47
N PRO A 104 6.48 11.20 18.65
CA PRO A 104 6.57 9.77 18.95
C PRO A 104 5.27 9.00 18.71
N ARG A 105 4.11 9.63 18.97
CA ARG A 105 2.79 9.07 18.71
C ARG A 105 2.53 8.80 17.22
N ASN A 106 2.94 9.72 16.35
CA ASN A 106 2.73 9.57 14.91
C ASN A 106 3.68 8.56 14.31
N LEU A 107 4.94 8.51 14.78
CA LEU A 107 5.87 7.46 14.41
C LEU A 107 5.37 6.08 14.86
N SER A 108 4.87 5.97 16.09
CA SER A 108 4.29 4.71 16.62
C SER A 108 3.07 4.26 15.79
N ASN A 109 2.19 5.18 15.43
CA ASN A 109 1.03 4.87 14.58
C ASN A 109 1.47 4.42 13.17
N LEU A 110 2.48 5.08 12.59
CA LEU A 110 3.04 4.70 11.30
C LEU A 110 3.66 3.30 11.36
N MET A 111 4.46 3.01 12.38
CA MET A 111 5.05 1.68 12.58
C MET A 111 3.98 0.60 12.79
N THR A 112 2.90 0.92 13.50
CA THR A 112 1.75 0.01 13.68
C THR A 112 1.01 -0.24 12.36
N GLN A 113 0.90 0.75 11.48
CA GLN A 113 0.31 0.55 10.15
C GLN A 113 1.23 -0.27 9.25
N MET A 114 2.55 -0.01 9.31
CA MET A 114 3.55 -0.73 8.55
C MET A 114 3.74 -2.17 9.00
N SER A 115 3.48 -2.49 10.27
CA SER A 115 3.61 -3.86 10.79
C SER A 115 2.69 -4.84 10.06
N VAL A 116 1.47 -4.42 9.71
CA VAL A 116 0.53 -5.25 8.94
C VAL A 116 1.14 -5.63 7.58
N THR A 117 1.69 -4.65 6.86
CA THR A 117 2.36 -4.90 5.58
C THR A 117 3.61 -5.75 5.75
N ALA A 118 4.41 -5.54 6.80
CA ALA A 118 5.60 -6.33 7.07
C ALA A 118 5.28 -7.81 7.34
N ILE A 119 4.24 -8.09 8.14
CA ILE A 119 3.78 -9.46 8.42
C ILE A 119 3.31 -10.14 7.14
N LEU A 120 2.52 -9.43 6.31
CA LEU A 120 2.11 -9.96 5.01
C LEU A 120 3.32 -10.24 4.10
N ALA A 121 4.32 -9.36 4.09
CA ALA A 121 5.51 -9.51 3.27
C ALA A 121 6.29 -10.79 3.60
N VAL A 122 6.38 -11.17 4.87
CA VAL A 122 6.99 -12.43 5.30
C VAL A 122 6.24 -13.64 4.72
N GLY A 123 4.90 -13.62 4.72
CA GLY A 123 4.10 -14.67 4.08
C GLY A 123 4.29 -14.70 2.56
N MET A 124 4.31 -13.53 1.92
CA MET A 124 4.50 -13.37 0.48
C MET A 124 5.89 -13.80 0.01
N LEU A 125 6.91 -13.75 0.88
CA LEU A 125 8.23 -14.28 0.57
C LEU A 125 8.16 -15.76 0.15
N MET A 126 7.37 -16.57 0.86
CA MET A 126 7.21 -18.00 0.51
C MET A 126 6.56 -18.19 -0.87
N VAL A 127 5.63 -17.32 -1.24
CA VAL A 127 4.98 -17.34 -2.55
C VAL A 127 5.99 -17.00 -3.66
N ILE A 128 6.80 -15.96 -3.46
CA ILE A 128 7.80 -15.53 -4.45
C ILE A 128 8.92 -16.56 -4.59
N VAL A 129 9.40 -17.14 -3.48
CA VAL A 129 10.42 -18.19 -3.50
C VAL A 129 9.94 -19.42 -4.29
N SER A 130 8.64 -19.71 -4.27
CA SER A 130 8.05 -20.77 -5.10
C SER A 130 7.88 -20.40 -6.59
N GLY A 131 8.29 -19.21 -7.01
CA GLY A 131 8.15 -18.72 -8.38
C GLY A 131 6.76 -18.19 -8.73
N ASN A 132 5.92 -17.91 -7.73
CA ASN A 132 4.53 -17.49 -7.91
C ASN A 132 4.30 -16.04 -7.48
N ILE A 133 3.14 -15.49 -7.86
CA ILE A 133 2.69 -14.15 -7.45
C ILE A 133 1.27 -14.29 -6.88
N ASP A 134 1.05 -13.74 -5.69
CA ASP A 134 -0.28 -13.66 -5.08
C ASP A 134 -0.81 -12.22 -5.06
N LEU A 135 -1.84 -11.99 -5.86
CA LEU A 135 -2.57 -10.71 -5.93
C LEU A 135 -3.70 -10.60 -4.91
N SER A 136 -4.15 -11.72 -4.35
CA SER A 136 -5.32 -11.82 -3.48
C SER A 136 -5.02 -11.53 -2.01
N VAL A 137 -3.76 -11.53 -1.59
CA VAL A 137 -3.36 -11.47 -0.16
C VAL A 137 -4.06 -10.36 0.62
N GLY A 138 -4.21 -9.17 0.04
CA GLY A 138 -4.91 -8.05 0.68
C GLY A 138 -6.42 -8.27 0.83
N SER A 139 -7.06 -8.94 -0.15
CA SER A 139 -8.48 -9.31 -0.05
C SER A 139 -8.73 -10.45 0.93
N VAL A 140 -7.81 -11.42 1.02
CA VAL A 140 -7.88 -12.51 1.99
C VAL A 140 -7.72 -11.94 3.40
N LEU A 141 -6.76 -11.04 3.62
CA LEU A 141 -6.63 -10.32 4.90
C LEU A 141 -7.92 -9.57 5.25
N GLY A 142 -8.47 -8.82 4.30
CA GLY A 142 -9.72 -8.08 4.50
C GLY A 142 -10.90 -9.00 4.85
N PHE A 143 -11.02 -10.14 4.18
CA PHE A 143 -12.06 -11.11 4.46
C PHE A 143 -11.88 -11.80 5.82
N ALA A 144 -10.67 -12.25 6.16
CA ALA A 144 -10.37 -12.82 7.47
C ALA A 144 -10.62 -11.81 8.61
N GLY A 145 -10.23 -10.55 8.42
CA GLY A 145 -10.55 -9.46 9.35
C GLY A 145 -12.06 -9.19 9.46
N GLY A 146 -12.79 -9.28 8.35
CA GLY A 146 -14.25 -9.20 8.33
C GLY A 146 -14.92 -10.34 9.08
N ILE A 147 -14.41 -11.56 8.97
CA ILE A 147 -14.86 -12.74 9.75
C ILE A 147 -14.58 -12.54 11.25
N ALA A 148 -13.40 -12.03 11.61
CA ALA A 148 -13.09 -11.70 13.00
C ALA A 148 -14.07 -10.66 13.56
N ALA A 149 -14.31 -9.57 12.82
CA ALA A 149 -15.24 -8.52 13.22
C ALA A 149 -16.67 -9.06 13.35
N PHE A 150 -17.18 -9.73 12.32
CA PHE A 150 -18.53 -10.28 12.29
C PHE A 150 -18.76 -11.32 13.40
N SER A 151 -17.81 -12.24 13.60
CA SER A 151 -17.92 -13.24 14.67
C SER A 151 -17.91 -12.60 16.06
N LEU A 152 -17.07 -11.59 16.27
CA LEU A 152 -16.97 -10.90 17.56
C LEU A 152 -18.20 -10.05 17.86
N THR A 153 -18.75 -9.33 16.89
CA THR A 153 -19.81 -8.34 17.13
C THR A 153 -21.22 -8.87 16.85
N THR A 154 -21.38 -9.70 15.82
CA THR A 154 -22.70 -10.14 15.35
C THR A 154 -23.04 -11.53 15.87
N LEU A 155 -22.06 -12.44 15.92
CA LEU A 155 -22.22 -13.74 16.56
C LEU A 155 -21.90 -13.72 18.06
N GLU A 156 -21.36 -12.59 18.56
CA GLU A 156 -20.97 -12.38 19.96
C GLU A 156 -19.99 -13.45 20.49
N TYR A 157 -19.16 -13.99 19.59
CA TYR A 157 -18.11 -14.92 19.98
C TYR A 157 -17.01 -14.18 20.74
N GLY A 158 -16.45 -14.83 21.77
CA GLY A 158 -15.33 -14.27 22.52
C GLY A 158 -14.09 -14.05 21.65
N VAL A 159 -13.25 -13.09 22.04
CA VAL A 159 -12.02 -12.71 21.31
C VAL A 159 -11.16 -13.89 20.85
N PRO A 160 -10.86 -14.92 21.69
CA PRO A 160 -10.06 -16.06 21.24
C PRO A 160 -10.71 -16.84 20.09
N VAL A 161 -12.03 -17.05 20.15
CA VAL A 161 -12.77 -17.80 19.14
C VAL A 161 -12.80 -17.04 17.81
N SER A 162 -13.04 -15.72 17.86
CA SER A 162 -13.03 -14.88 16.67
C SER A 162 -11.67 -14.86 15.96
N ILE A 163 -10.57 -14.81 16.72
CA ILE A 163 -9.21 -14.87 16.17
C ILE A 163 -8.95 -16.25 15.55
N LEU A 164 -9.29 -17.33 16.25
CA LEU A 164 -9.10 -18.70 15.74
C LEU A 164 -9.90 -18.93 14.46
N LEU A 165 -11.14 -18.43 14.37
CA LEU A 165 -11.95 -18.51 13.16
C LEU A 165 -11.32 -17.76 11.99
N ALA A 166 -10.80 -16.54 12.22
CA ALA A 166 -10.14 -15.77 11.17
C ALA A 166 -8.87 -16.47 10.66
N ILE A 167 -8.07 -17.05 11.57
CA ILE A 167 -6.90 -17.86 11.20
C ILE A 167 -7.34 -19.09 10.40
N ALA A 168 -8.32 -19.84 10.88
CA ALA A 168 -8.81 -21.04 10.22
C ALA A 168 -9.31 -20.76 8.80
N VAL A 169 -10.08 -19.68 8.60
CA VAL A 169 -10.57 -19.27 7.28
C VAL A 169 -9.41 -18.83 6.38
N GLY A 170 -8.47 -18.03 6.89
CA GLY A 170 -7.28 -17.61 6.13
C GLY A 170 -6.43 -18.79 5.68
N THR A 171 -6.19 -19.76 6.58
CA THR A 171 -5.47 -21.00 6.27
C THR A 171 -6.23 -21.84 5.25
N ALA A 172 -7.54 -22.00 5.41
CA ALA A 172 -8.35 -22.77 4.45
C ALA A 172 -8.30 -22.17 3.04
N ILE A 173 -8.38 -20.84 2.91
CA ILE A 173 -8.23 -20.15 1.63
C ILE A 173 -6.81 -20.34 1.07
N GLY A 174 -5.78 -20.24 1.90
CA GLY A 174 -4.39 -20.48 1.50
C GLY A 174 -4.17 -21.91 0.99
N VAL A 175 -4.72 -22.91 1.68
CA VAL A 175 -4.70 -24.32 1.24
C VAL A 175 -5.48 -24.49 -0.07
N PHE A 176 -6.62 -23.82 -0.21
CA PHE A 176 -7.39 -23.87 -1.46
C PHE A 176 -6.60 -23.26 -2.63
N HIS A 177 -6.03 -22.07 -2.50
CA HIS A 177 -5.19 -21.48 -3.55
C HIS A 177 -3.94 -22.32 -3.84
N GLY A 178 -3.31 -22.83 -2.77
CA GLY A 178 -2.14 -23.70 -2.85
C GLY A 178 -2.43 -25.01 -3.57
N THR A 179 -3.61 -25.61 -3.35
CA THR A 179 -3.96 -26.88 -4.01
C THR A 179 -4.27 -26.69 -5.49
N LEU A 180 -4.99 -25.62 -5.86
CA LEU A 180 -5.26 -25.28 -7.26
C LEU A 180 -3.96 -25.04 -8.05
N THR A 181 -2.97 -24.41 -7.41
CA THR A 181 -1.69 -24.11 -8.06
C THR A 181 -0.76 -25.33 -8.08
N ALA A 182 -0.59 -26.02 -6.96
CA ALA A 182 0.38 -27.11 -6.83
C ALA A 182 -0.08 -28.44 -7.45
N TYR A 183 -1.37 -28.79 -7.37
CA TYR A 183 -1.87 -30.09 -7.85
C TYR A 183 -2.61 -30.00 -9.18
N LEU A 184 -3.39 -28.92 -9.40
CA LEU A 184 -4.14 -28.74 -10.65
C LEU A 184 -3.36 -27.98 -11.72
N ASN A 185 -2.13 -27.53 -11.43
CA ASN A 185 -1.27 -26.80 -12.35
C ASN A 185 -1.93 -25.55 -12.95
N ILE A 186 -2.86 -24.93 -12.23
CA ILE A 186 -3.47 -23.67 -12.66
C ILE A 186 -2.49 -22.54 -12.34
N PRO A 187 -2.16 -21.65 -13.30
CA PRO A 187 -1.25 -20.54 -13.04
C PRO A 187 -1.69 -19.69 -11.84
N ALA A 188 -0.76 -19.43 -10.90
CA ALA A 188 -1.06 -18.72 -9.65
C ALA A 188 -1.64 -17.32 -9.84
N PHE A 189 -1.23 -16.62 -10.90
CA PHE A 189 -1.81 -15.33 -11.27
C PHE A 189 -3.34 -15.43 -11.51
N ILE A 190 -3.81 -16.49 -12.17
CA ILE A 190 -5.25 -16.67 -12.46
C ILE A 190 -6.01 -16.99 -11.16
N VAL A 191 -5.47 -17.92 -10.36
CA VAL A 191 -6.08 -18.31 -9.08
C VAL A 191 -6.21 -17.10 -8.15
N THR A 192 -5.15 -16.30 -8.05
CA THR A 192 -5.10 -15.17 -7.10
C THR A 192 -5.78 -13.91 -7.65
N LEU A 193 -5.83 -13.69 -8.96
CA LEU A 193 -6.66 -12.63 -9.55
C LEU A 193 -8.16 -12.94 -9.37
N GLY A 194 -8.57 -14.19 -9.61
CA GLY A 194 -9.93 -14.64 -9.34
C GLY A 194 -10.28 -14.55 -7.85
N GLY A 195 -9.37 -15.03 -6.99
CA GLY A 195 -9.47 -14.93 -5.54
C GLY A 195 -9.58 -13.49 -5.06
N LEU A 196 -8.82 -12.56 -5.64
CA LEU A 196 -8.89 -11.13 -5.32
C LEU A 196 -10.31 -10.58 -5.43
N LEU A 197 -11.01 -10.91 -6.50
CA LEU A 197 -12.39 -10.48 -6.73
C LEU A 197 -13.38 -11.25 -5.85
N ALA A 198 -13.19 -12.57 -5.73
CA ALA A 198 -14.06 -13.44 -4.94
C ALA A 198 -14.08 -13.05 -3.47
N TRP A 199 -12.91 -12.93 -2.82
CA TRP A 199 -12.82 -12.63 -1.38
C TRP A 199 -13.18 -11.18 -1.08
N ARG A 200 -12.89 -10.26 -2.00
CA ARG A 200 -13.36 -8.86 -1.91
C ARG A 200 -14.88 -8.77 -2.03
N GLY A 201 -15.50 -9.58 -2.89
CA GLY A 201 -16.95 -9.70 -2.98
C GLY A 201 -17.53 -10.34 -1.72
N ALA A 202 -16.92 -11.41 -1.23
CA ALA A 202 -17.35 -12.15 -0.06
C ALA A 202 -17.35 -11.29 1.21
N VAL A 203 -16.31 -10.50 1.46
CA VAL A 203 -16.30 -9.58 2.62
C VAL A 203 -17.36 -8.50 2.48
N LYS A 204 -17.57 -7.96 1.28
CA LYS A 204 -18.62 -6.96 1.03
C LYS A 204 -20.01 -7.55 1.28
N TRP A 205 -20.24 -8.79 0.85
CA TRP A 205 -21.48 -9.51 1.10
C TRP A 205 -21.68 -9.80 2.60
N LEU A 206 -20.66 -10.33 3.28
CA LEU A 206 -20.69 -10.66 4.71
C LEU A 206 -21.02 -9.44 5.58
N LEU A 207 -20.39 -8.29 5.29
CA LEU A 207 -20.57 -7.06 6.08
C LEU A 207 -21.72 -6.18 5.58
N GLY A 208 -22.48 -6.62 4.57
CA GLY A 208 -23.53 -5.82 3.94
C GLY A 208 -23.03 -4.51 3.32
N GLY A 209 -21.74 -4.43 2.96
CA GLY A 209 -21.09 -3.22 2.46
C GLY A 209 -20.87 -2.14 3.53
N THR A 210 -21.10 -2.44 4.80
CA THR A 210 -20.91 -1.52 5.93
C THR A 210 -19.63 -1.85 6.69
N THR A 211 -19.16 -0.90 7.51
CA THR A 211 -18.03 -1.15 8.42
C THR A 211 -18.59 -1.58 9.78
N ILE A 212 -18.15 -2.74 10.27
CA ILE A 212 -18.47 -3.21 11.62
C ILE A 212 -17.46 -2.60 12.61
N PRO A 213 -17.88 -1.71 13.53
CA PRO A 213 -16.97 -1.15 14.52
C PRO A 213 -16.71 -2.16 15.64
N ILE A 214 -15.43 -2.38 15.97
CA ILE A 214 -15.03 -3.24 17.11
C ILE A 214 -14.85 -2.35 18.34
N SER A 215 -15.69 -2.54 19.36
CA SER A 215 -15.64 -1.79 20.62
C SER A 215 -14.83 -2.50 21.71
N THR A 216 -14.65 -3.82 21.62
CA THR A 216 -13.99 -4.66 22.62
C THR A 216 -12.52 -4.29 22.83
N ASP A 217 -12.17 -3.81 24.03
CA ASP A 217 -10.82 -3.32 24.32
C ASP A 217 -9.76 -4.42 24.30
N SER A 218 -10.09 -5.63 24.75
CA SER A 218 -9.17 -6.77 24.68
C SER A 218 -8.78 -7.12 23.24
N PHE A 219 -9.68 -6.96 22.27
CA PHE A 219 -9.36 -7.11 20.86
C PHE A 219 -8.49 -5.97 20.34
N LYS A 220 -8.81 -4.72 20.70
CA LYS A 220 -8.02 -3.54 20.31
C LYS A 220 -6.59 -3.60 20.86
N MET A 221 -6.40 -4.07 22.09
CA MET A 221 -5.09 -4.19 22.72
C MET A 221 -4.15 -5.11 21.94
N ILE A 222 -4.66 -6.13 21.24
CA ILE A 222 -3.84 -7.04 20.43
C ILE A 222 -3.24 -6.32 19.21
N GLY A 223 -4.00 -5.43 18.57
CA GLY A 223 -3.56 -4.72 17.36
C GLY A 223 -2.98 -3.32 17.58
N GLN A 224 -3.37 -2.65 18.66
CA GLN A 224 -3.06 -1.23 18.94
C GLN A 224 -2.50 -1.00 20.35
N GLY A 225 -2.25 -2.08 21.11
CA GLY A 225 -1.68 -1.98 22.44
C GLY A 225 -0.23 -1.52 22.40
N ASN A 226 0.14 -0.62 23.31
CA ASN A 226 1.53 -0.22 23.50
C ASN A 226 2.15 -1.09 24.60
N LEU A 227 3.37 -1.56 24.35
CA LEU A 227 4.16 -2.25 25.36
C LEU A 227 4.69 -1.27 26.42
N PRO A 228 4.83 -1.70 27.68
CA PRO A 228 5.55 -0.93 28.68
C PRO A 228 7.00 -0.65 28.25
N LEU A 229 7.53 0.51 28.64
CA LEU A 229 8.80 1.05 28.13
C LEU A 229 9.99 0.10 28.31
N ASN A 230 10.05 -0.61 29.44
CA ASN A 230 11.10 -1.59 29.74
C ASN A 230 11.14 -2.74 28.73
N TYR A 231 9.99 -3.31 28.37
CA TYR A 231 9.93 -4.38 27.37
C TYR A 231 10.27 -3.86 25.97
N GLY A 232 9.90 -2.62 25.65
CA GLY A 232 10.31 -1.96 24.40
C GLY A 232 11.82 -1.88 24.25
N TRP A 233 12.54 -1.41 25.28
CA TRP A 233 14.00 -1.34 25.26
C TRP A 233 14.66 -2.72 25.19
N MET A 234 14.11 -3.73 25.88
CA MET A 234 14.62 -5.10 25.78
C MET A 234 14.51 -5.66 24.36
N LEU A 235 13.37 -5.46 23.69
CA LEU A 235 13.18 -5.90 22.31
C LEU A 235 14.10 -5.15 21.33
N ALA A 236 14.29 -3.84 21.53
CA ALA A 236 15.21 -3.06 20.70
C ALA A 236 16.65 -3.55 20.85
N ALA A 237 17.11 -3.79 22.07
CA ALA A 237 18.44 -4.34 22.34
C ALA A 237 18.61 -5.73 21.71
N ALA A 238 17.62 -6.61 21.87
CA ALA A 238 17.63 -7.94 21.27
C ALA A 238 17.69 -7.89 19.73
N ALA A 239 16.92 -7.00 19.11
CA ALA A 239 16.94 -6.80 17.65
C ALA A 239 18.29 -6.31 17.16
N ILE A 240 18.91 -5.34 17.85
CA ILE A 240 20.25 -4.84 17.51
C ILE A 240 21.28 -5.96 17.65
N LEU A 241 21.26 -6.71 18.74
CA LEU A 241 22.18 -7.84 18.96
C LEU A 241 22.01 -8.92 17.90
N PHE A 242 20.77 -9.23 17.51
CA PHE A 242 20.49 -10.18 16.43
C PHE A 242 21.07 -9.71 15.08
N VAL A 243 20.88 -8.44 14.74
CA VAL A 243 21.44 -7.86 13.50
C VAL A 243 22.97 -7.88 13.53
N LEU A 244 23.58 -7.50 14.67
CA LEU A 244 25.03 -7.56 14.84
C LEU A 244 25.53 -8.99 14.71
N PHE A 245 24.88 -9.96 15.36
CA PHE A 245 25.22 -11.38 15.25
C PHE A 245 25.16 -11.89 13.82
N MET A 246 24.16 -11.47 13.04
CA MET A 246 24.03 -11.85 11.62
C MET A 246 25.07 -11.17 10.71
N ALA A 247 25.68 -10.07 11.16
CA ALA A 247 26.67 -9.31 10.41
C ALA A 247 28.12 -9.81 10.63
N TYR A 248 28.37 -10.65 11.63
CA TYR A 248 29.65 -11.32 11.90
C TYR A 248 29.58 -12.80 11.53
#